data_AF-A0A348WRC1-F1
#
_entry.id   AF-A0A348WRC1-F1
#
_cell.length_a   1.000
_cell.length_b   1.000
_cell.length_c   1.000
_cell.angle_alpha   90.00
_cell.angle_beta   90.00
_cell.angle_gamma   90.00
#
_symmetry.space_group_name_H-M   'P 1'
#
loop_
_entity.id
_entity.type
_entity.pdbx_description
1 polymer ?
#
loop_
_entity_poly.entity_id
_entity_poly.type
_entity_poly.pdbx_seq_one_letter_code
_entity_poly.pdbx_strand_id
1 'polypeptide(L)' 'LIGALVAQGLAPAQALTAGVYWHAVAGEVAGSKAPRGTLASDLMPIIRKLVNGWTPE' A
#
# COMPACT_ATOMS: atom_id res chain seq x y z
N LEU A 1 -5.47 3.79 -3.86
CA LEU A 1 -4.48 4.50 -3.01
C LEU A 1 -4.20 5.91 -3.52
N ILE A 2 -3.66 6.06 -4.72
CA ILE A 2 -3.24 7.36 -5.28
C ILE A 2 -4.37 8.41 -5.23
N GLY A 3 -5.57 8.07 -5.72
CA GLY A 3 -6.71 9.00 -5.68
C GLY A 3 -7.09 9.47 -4.26
N ALA A 4 -6.96 8.58 -3.26
CA ALA A 4 -7.20 8.96 -1.86
C ALA A 4 -6.10 9.88 -1.31
N LEU A 5 -4.85 9.70 -1.75
CA LEU A 5 -3.74 10.59 -1.37
C LEU A 5 -3.88 11.97 -2.03
N VAL A 6 -4.27 12.01 -3.30
CA VAL A 6 -4.58 13.28 -4.00
C VAL A 6 -5.75 13.99 -3.32
N ALA A 7 -6.82 13.26 -2.95
CA ALA A 7 -7.95 13.83 -2.22
C ALA A 7 -7.58 14.37 -0.83
N GLN A 8 -6.48 13.88 -0.23
CA GLN A 8 -5.92 14.38 1.02
C GLN A 8 -4.95 15.56 0.83
N GLY A 9 -4.73 16.02 -0.41
CA GLY A 9 -3.91 17.20 -0.71
C GLY A 9 -2.45 16.91 -1.07
N LEU A 10 -2.05 15.64 -1.25
CA LEU A 10 -0.72 15.35 -1.78
C LEU A 10 -0.63 15.75 -3.25
N ALA A 11 0.53 16.29 -3.63
CA ALA A 11 0.81 16.56 -5.04
C ALA A 11 0.76 15.25 -5.85
N PRO A 12 0.29 15.25 -7.10
CA PRO A 12 0.15 14.02 -7.90
C PRO A 12 1.41 13.17 -7.96
N ALA A 13 2.58 13.79 -8.10
CA ALA A 13 3.86 13.09 -8.10
C ALA A 13 4.14 12.37 -6.76
N GLN A 14 3.89 13.03 -5.63
CA GLN A 14 4.08 12.44 -4.30
C GLN A 14 3.07 11.32 -4.04
N ALA A 15 1.80 11.54 -4.41
CA ALA A 15 0.74 10.55 -4.30
C ALA A 15 1.05 9.29 -5.14
N LEU A 16 1.61 9.48 -6.34
CA LEU A 16 2.05 8.38 -7.20
C LEU A 16 3.19 7.61 -6.54
N THR A 17 4.25 8.28 -6.10
CA THR A 17 5.41 7.64 -5.46
C THR A 17 4.99 6.86 -4.22
N ALA A 18 4.28 7.49 -3.27
CA ALA A 18 3.87 6.84 -2.03
C ALA A 18 2.84 5.72 -2.29
N GLY A 19 1.85 5.97 -3.14
CA GLY A 19 0.78 5.02 -3.43
C GLY A 19 1.27 3.75 -4.12
N VAL A 20 2.21 3.87 -5.07
CA VAL A 20 2.81 2.71 -5.76
C VAL A 20 3.72 1.94 -4.81
N TYR A 21 4.58 2.62 -4.05
CA TYR A 21 5.47 1.98 -3.09
C TYR A 21 4.70 1.19 -2.03
N TRP A 22 3.72 1.81 -1.36
CA TRP A 22 2.94 1.11 -0.35
C TRP A 22 2.08 -0.03 -0.91
N HIS A 23 1.60 0.09 -2.16
CA HIS A 23 0.89 -1.01 -2.81
C HIS A 23 1.81 -2.21 -3.05
N ALA A 24 3.04 -1.97 -3.55
CA ALA A 24 4.02 -3.01 -3.78
C ALA A 24 4.45 -3.71 -2.48
N VAL A 25 4.80 -2.93 -1.45
CA VAL A 25 5.19 -3.47 -0.14
C VAL A 25 4.06 -4.28 0.49
N ALA A 26 2.81 -3.81 0.39
CA ALA A 26 1.67 -4.58 0.88
C ALA A 26 1.46 -5.89 0.10
N GLY A 27 1.70 -5.86 -1.22
CA GLY A 27 1.68 -7.04 -2.07
C GLY A 27 2.73 -8.08 -1.67
N GLU A 28 3.97 -7.65 -1.42
CA GLU A 28 5.06 -8.51 -0.94
C GLU A 28 4.70 -9.19 0.39
N VAL A 29 4.20 -8.40 1.36
CA VAL A 29 3.83 -8.89 2.69
C VAL A 29 2.62 -9.83 2.66
N ALA A 30 1.65 -9.59 1.78
CA ALA A 30 0.51 -10.48 1.61
C ALA A 30 0.91 -11.77 0.87
N GLY A 31 1.71 -11.63 -0.19
CA GLY A 31 2.20 -12.73 -1.01
C GLY A 31 3.13 -13.68 -0.26
N SER A 32 3.91 -13.19 0.71
CA SER A 32 4.74 -14.06 1.55
C SER A 32 3.93 -15.03 2.41
N LYS A 33 2.67 -14.68 2.74
CA LYS A 33 1.75 -15.55 3.49
C LYS A 33 0.93 -16.46 2.59
N ALA A 34 0.56 -15.98 1.41
CA ALA A 34 -0.21 -16.71 0.41
C ALA A 34 0.32 -16.38 -1.00
N PRO A 35 1.33 -17.13 -1.50
CA PRO A 35 2.03 -16.78 -2.75
C PRO A 35 1.15 -16.87 -4.01
N ARG A 36 -0.01 -17.53 -3.91
CA ARG A 36 -1.00 -17.64 -4.97
C ARG A 36 -2.36 -17.26 -4.40
N GLY A 37 -3.15 -16.55 -5.19
CA GLY A 37 -4.50 -16.15 -4.81
C GLY A 37 -4.56 -14.95 -3.87
N THR A 38 -3.47 -14.17 -3.74
CA THR A 38 -3.50 -12.88 -3.03
C THR A 38 -4.57 -11.98 -3.63
N LEU A 39 -5.49 -11.52 -2.79
CA LEU A 39 -6.58 -10.64 -3.18
C LEU A 39 -6.25 -9.19 -2.87
N ALA A 40 -6.88 -8.27 -3.59
CA ALA A 40 -6.76 -6.84 -3.29
C ALA A 40 -7.21 -6.49 -1.86
N SER A 41 -8.19 -7.23 -1.30
CA SER A 41 -8.64 -7.08 0.09
C SER A 41 -7.56 -7.42 1.11
N ASP A 42 -6.62 -8.30 0.77
CA ASP A 42 -5.56 -8.75 1.68
C ASP A 42 -4.52 -7.64 1.91
N LEU A 43 -4.39 -6.71 0.96
CA LEU A 43 -3.48 -5.58 1.05
C LEU A 43 -4.02 -4.48 1.96
N MET A 44 -5.35 -4.32 2.08
CA MET A 44 -5.97 -3.18 2.79
C MET A 44 -5.50 -3.05 4.25
N PRO A 45 -5.47 -4.12 5.07
CA PRO A 45 -4.97 -4.03 6.45
C PRO A 45 -3.48 -3.68 6.52
N ILE A 46 -2.68 -4.12 5.54
CA ILE A 46 -1.22 -3.86 5.50
C ILE A 46 -0.97 -2.41 5.11
N ILE A 47 -1.67 -1.91 4.10
CA ILE A 47 -1.60 -0.52 3.66
C ILE A 47 -1.97 0.42 4.81
N ARG A 48 -3.02 0.11 5.60
CA ARG A 48 -3.36 0.89 6.80
C ARG A 48 -2.20 0.97 7.78
N LYS A 49 -1.41 -0.09 7.96
CA LYS A 49 -0.24 -0.06 8.85
C LYS A 49 0.88 0.80 8.26
N LEU A 50 1.22 0.58 6.99
CA LEU A 50 2.28 1.31 6.28
C LEU A 50 2.07 2.83 6.32
N VAL A 51 0.86 3.30 6.00
CA VAL A 51 0.56 4.74 6.01
C VAL A 51 0.61 5.36 7.41
N ASN A 52 0.56 4.54 8.47
CA ASN A 52 0.67 4.95 9.87
C ASN A 52 2.05 4.65 10.47
N GLY A 53 3.08 4.50 9.63
CA GLY A 53 4.48 4.43 10.08
C GLY A 53 5.00 3.03 10.44
N TRP A 54 4.21 1.98 10.23
CA TRP A 54 4.76 0.62 10.32
C TRP A 54 5.69 0.35 9.14
N THR A 55 6.82 -0.28 9.41
CA THR A 55 7.75 -0.81 8.41
C THR A 55 7.83 -2.33 8.57
N PRO A 56 7.62 -3.11 7.49
CA PRO A 56 7.90 -4.54 7.52
C PRO A 56 9.40 -4.77 7.74
N GLU A 57 9.73 -5.85 8.45
CA GLU A 57 11.10 -6.34 8.64
C GLU A 57 11.72 -6.87 7.35
#